data_AF-A0A222WTZ6-F1
#
_entry.id   AF-A0A222WTZ6-F1
#
_cell.length_a   1.000
_cell.length_b   1.000
_cell.length_c   1.000
_cell.angle_alpha   90.00
_cell.angle_beta   90.00
_cell.angle_gamma   90.00
#
_symmetry.space_group_name_H-M   'P 1'
#
loop_
_entity.id
_entity.type
_entity.pdbx_description
1 polymer ?
#
loop_
_entity_poly.entity_id
_entity_poly.type
_entity_poly.pdbx_seq_one_letter_code
_entity_poly.pdbx_strand_id
1 'polypeptide(L)'
;MAEEQPVSHHEVHENHCGTDGEKTVRKSHHSAEFKSSLTSRLNRIEGQVRGIKGLIEKDTYCDDVLNQIAAVQSALNGVGKLLLEGHMKSCVIERMQAGEPEVIDELLVTVKKLIR
;
A
#
# COMPACT_ATOMS: atom_id res chain seq x y z
N MET A 1 -1.29 -52.63 -12.24
CA MET A 1 -1.11 -51.75 -13.42
C MET A 1 -1.22 -50.33 -12.90
N ALA A 2 -0.07 -49.76 -12.55
CA ALA A 2 0.03 -48.41 -11.99
C ALA A 2 0.30 -47.42 -13.12
N GLU A 3 -0.24 -46.21 -12.93
CA GLU A 3 0.26 -44.91 -13.40
C GLU A 3 0.20 -44.65 -14.91
N GLU A 4 -0.14 -43.46 -15.43
CA GLU A 4 -0.06 -42.11 -14.90
C GLU A 4 -0.95 -41.19 -15.78
N GLN A 5 -1.56 -40.15 -15.20
CA GLN A 5 -2.28 -39.10 -15.95
C GLN A 5 -1.29 -37.99 -16.38
N PRO A 6 -1.48 -37.32 -17.54
CA PRO A 6 -0.49 -36.38 -18.05
C PRO A 6 -0.56 -35.02 -17.32
N VAL A 7 0.61 -34.54 -16.92
CA VAL A 7 0.87 -33.31 -16.19
C VAL A 7 0.73 -32.11 -17.14
N SER A 8 -0.11 -31.13 -16.81
CA SER A 8 -0.24 -29.88 -17.57
C SER A 8 1.01 -29.03 -17.39
N HIS A 9 1.66 -28.68 -18.50
CA HIS A 9 2.81 -27.78 -18.52
C HIS A 9 2.45 -26.41 -17.92
N HIS A 10 3.15 -26.07 -16.84
CA HIS A 10 3.17 -24.72 -16.28
C HIS A 10 4.18 -23.93 -17.12
N GLU A 11 3.72 -22.94 -17.89
CA GLU A 11 4.59 -22.03 -18.63
C GLU A 11 5.40 -21.20 -17.65
N VAL A 12 6.68 -21.57 -17.50
CA VAL A 12 7.67 -20.79 -16.78
C VAL A 12 8.00 -19.58 -17.66
N HIS A 13 7.45 -18.42 -17.33
CA HIS A 13 7.89 -17.17 -17.94
C HIS A 13 9.33 -16.87 -17.49
N GLU A 14 10.28 -17.26 -18.33
CA GLU A 14 11.67 -16.83 -18.28
C GLU A 14 11.74 -15.30 -18.42
N ASN A 15 11.98 -14.59 -17.33
CA ASN A 15 12.44 -13.21 -17.40
C ASN A 15 13.92 -13.17 -17.10
N HIS A 16 14.66 -13.27 -18.19
CA HIS A 16 16.10 -13.15 -18.34
C HIS A 16 16.64 -11.88 -17.68
N CYS A 17 17.75 -12.01 -16.93
CA CYS A 17 18.48 -10.90 -16.32
C CYS A 17 19.31 -10.19 -17.39
N GLY A 18 18.85 -9.02 -17.83
CA GLY A 18 19.62 -8.06 -18.62
C GLY A 18 19.89 -6.81 -17.78
N THR A 19 21.16 -6.50 -17.54
CA THR A 19 21.62 -5.23 -16.97
C THR A 19 21.64 -4.16 -18.05
N ASP A 20 20.77 -3.15 -17.97
CA ASP A 20 20.97 -1.84 -18.59
C ASP A 20 20.17 -0.78 -17.81
N GLY A 21 20.79 0.38 -17.60
CA GLY A 21 20.40 1.41 -16.64
C GLY A 21 19.17 2.22 -16.99
N GLU A 22 17.99 1.62 -16.89
CA GLU A 22 16.70 2.32 -16.94
C GLU A 22 15.96 2.04 -15.64
N LYS A 23 15.63 3.07 -14.86
CA LYS A 23 14.86 2.93 -13.61
C LYS A 23 13.47 2.40 -13.96
N THR A 24 13.33 1.08 -14.01
CA THR A 24 12.05 0.42 -14.17
C THR A 24 11.12 0.91 -13.06
N VAL A 25 9.99 1.50 -13.44
CA VAL A 25 9.00 1.99 -12.49
C VAL A 25 8.44 0.78 -11.75
N ARG A 26 8.89 0.58 -10.50
CA ARG A 26 8.41 -0.51 -9.64
C ARG A 26 6.91 -0.33 -9.40
N LYS A 27 6.11 -1.34 -9.73
CA LYS A 27 4.67 -1.35 -9.51
C LYS A 27 4.34 -2.21 -8.29
N SER A 28 3.33 -1.79 -7.54
CA SER A 28 2.76 -2.63 -6.48
C SER A 28 1.88 -3.72 -7.08
N HIS A 29 2.05 -4.96 -6.64
CA HIS A 29 1.16 -6.07 -6.99
C HIS A 29 0.17 -6.29 -5.84
N HIS A 30 -1.03 -5.71 -5.98
CA HIS A 30 -2.11 -5.83 -5.00
C HIS A 30 -3.37 -6.41 -5.66
N SER A 31 -4.11 -7.24 -4.94
CA SER A 31 -5.40 -7.77 -5.40
C SER A 31 -6.39 -6.64 -5.69
N ALA A 32 -7.37 -6.91 -6.56
CA ALA A 32 -8.43 -5.95 -6.86
C ALA A 32 -9.21 -5.57 -5.59
N GLU A 33 -9.44 -6.53 -4.70
CA GLU A 33 -10.09 -6.34 -3.40
C GLU A 33 -9.31 -5.41 -2.48
N PHE A 34 -7.99 -5.60 -2.38
CA PHE A 34 -7.13 -4.75 -1.56
C PHE A 34 -7.13 -3.30 -2.08
N LYS A 35 -7.00 -3.13 -3.39
CA LYS A 35 -7.10 -1.81 -4.04
C LYS A 35 -8.46 -1.16 -3.77
N SER A 36 -9.56 -1.90 -3.95
CA SER A 36 -10.92 -1.41 -3.69
C SER A 36 -11.12 -0.98 -2.24
N SER A 37 -10.59 -1.76 -1.28
CA SER A 37 -10.63 -1.44 0.15
C SER A 37 -9.90 -0.13 0.48
N LEU A 38 -8.68 0.06 -0.07
CA LEU A 38 -7.92 1.30 0.10
C LEU A 38 -8.65 2.50 -0.51
N THR A 39 -9.10 2.38 -1.75
CA THR A 39 -9.84 3.45 -2.45
C THR A 39 -11.12 3.82 -1.71
N SER A 40 -11.88 2.83 -1.21
CA SER A 40 -13.10 3.10 -0.42
C SER A 40 -12.81 3.90 0.85
N ARG A 41 -11.72 3.59 1.56
CA ARG A 41 -11.29 4.34 2.75
C ARG A 41 -10.87 5.76 2.39
N LEU A 42 -10.11 5.93 1.31
CA LEU A 42 -9.69 7.25 0.82
C LEU A 42 -10.87 8.12 0.40
N ASN A 43 -11.89 7.55 -0.26
CA ASN A 43 -13.11 8.28 -0.63
C ASN A 43 -13.87 8.78 0.61
N ARG A 44 -13.88 8.02 1.70
CA ARG A 44 -14.46 8.46 2.98
C ARG A 44 -13.66 9.61 3.58
N ILE A 45 -12.33 9.51 3.57
CA ILE A 45 -11.44 10.56 4.05
C ILE A 45 -11.62 11.85 3.24
N GLU A 46 -11.75 11.76 1.92
CA GLU A 46 -12.06 12.90 1.05
C GLU A 46 -13.39 13.57 1.45
N GLY A 47 -14.41 12.77 1.74
CA GLY A 47 -15.69 13.25 2.30
C GLY A 47 -15.51 14.00 3.62
N GLN A 48 -14.68 13.48 4.54
CA GLN A 48 -14.39 14.13 5.82
C GLN A 48 -13.66 15.46 5.62
N VAL A 49 -12.66 15.52 4.72
CA VAL A 49 -11.93 16.77 4.40
C VAL A 49 -12.87 17.83 3.82
N ARG A 50 -13.77 17.44 2.91
CA ARG A 50 -14.83 18.35 2.43
C ARG A 50 -15.76 18.82 3.56
N GLY A 51 -16.11 17.92 4.47
CA GLY A 51 -16.88 18.25 5.67
C GLY A 51 -16.20 19.32 6.54
N ILE A 52 -14.90 19.15 6.82
CA ILE A 52 -14.08 20.12 7.58
C ILE A 52 -14.12 21.50 6.93
N LYS A 53 -13.94 21.57 5.60
CA LYS A 53 -14.04 22.82 4.85
C LYS A 53 -15.39 23.51 5.11
N GLY A 54 -16.48 22.75 5.02
CA GLY A 54 -17.83 23.26 5.28
C GLY A 54 -18.07 23.69 6.74
N LEU A 55 -17.37 23.12 7.72
CA LEU A 55 -17.43 23.58 9.12
C LEU A 55 -16.75 24.94 9.27
N ILE A 56 -15.60 25.13 8.62
CA ILE A 56 -14.86 26.41 8.62
C ILE A 56 -15.68 27.51 7.92
N GLU A 57 -16.27 27.21 6.76
CA GLU A 57 -17.13 28.15 6.02
C GLU A 57 -18.38 28.59 6.80
N LYS A 58 -18.76 27.84 7.86
CA LYS A 58 -19.89 28.13 8.74
C LYS A 58 -19.48 28.74 10.09
N ASP A 59 -18.21 29.11 10.25
CA ASP A 59 -17.65 29.62 11.51
C ASP A 59 -17.94 28.68 12.70
N THR A 60 -17.88 27.37 12.46
CA THR A 60 -18.10 26.35 13.51
C THR A 60 -17.03 26.46 14.60
N TYR A 61 -17.41 26.16 15.84
CA TYR A 61 -16.52 26.17 17.00
C TYR A 61 -15.23 25.38 16.75
N CYS A 62 -14.09 25.97 17.14
CA CYS A 62 -12.77 25.46 16.76
C CYS A 62 -12.52 24.04 17.25
N ASP A 63 -12.99 23.66 18.44
CA ASP A 63 -12.76 22.31 18.98
C ASP A 63 -13.45 21.24 18.12
N ASP A 64 -14.62 21.52 17.55
CA ASP A 64 -15.31 20.59 16.66
C ASP A 64 -14.53 20.39 15.36
N VAL A 65 -13.99 21.46 14.79
CA VAL A 65 -13.12 21.40 13.60
C VAL A 65 -11.85 20.61 13.89
N LEU A 66 -11.20 20.86 15.04
CA LEU A 66 -9.99 20.15 15.47
C LEU A 66 -10.27 18.66 15.69
N ASN A 67 -11.41 18.31 16.28
CA ASN A 67 -11.84 16.93 16.44
C ASN A 67 -12.03 16.21 15.09
N GLN A 68 -12.60 16.88 14.09
CA GLN A 68 -12.73 16.31 12.74
C GLN A 68 -11.37 16.15 12.06
N ILE A 69 -10.45 17.11 12.21
CA ILE A 69 -9.08 16.99 11.71
C ILE A 69 -8.37 15.78 12.32
N ALA A 70 -8.48 15.59 13.64
CA ALA A 70 -7.91 14.44 14.34
C ALA A 70 -8.51 13.11 13.84
N ALA A 71 -9.81 13.08 13.54
CA ALA A 71 -10.47 11.92 12.95
C ALA A 71 -9.91 11.59 11.55
N VAL A 72 -9.67 12.60 10.70
CA VAL A 72 -9.03 12.43 9.38
C VAL A 72 -7.62 11.89 9.50
N GLN A 73 -6.81 12.44 10.42
CA GLN A 73 -5.44 11.97 10.67
C GLN A 73 -5.45 10.49 11.09
N SER A 74 -6.34 10.10 12.00
CA SER A 74 -6.50 8.70 12.43
C SER A 74 -6.89 7.78 11.28
N ALA A 75 -7.81 8.22 10.42
CA ALA A 75 -8.23 7.46 9.24
C ALA A 75 -7.09 7.28 8.22
N LEU A 76 -6.31 8.33 7.96
CA LEU A 76 -5.11 8.26 7.11
C LEU A 76 -4.06 7.31 7.68
N ASN A 77 -3.82 7.36 8.99
CA ASN A 77 -2.93 6.42 9.67
C ASN A 77 -3.38 4.97 9.50
N GLY A 78 -4.70 4.73 9.56
CA GLY A 78 -5.28 3.40 9.28
C GLY A 78 -5.02 2.91 7.85
N VAL A 79 -5.17 3.79 6.86
CA VAL A 79 -4.85 3.47 5.45
C VAL A 79 -3.36 3.19 5.27
N GLY A 80 -2.49 4.02 5.85
CA GLY A 80 -1.04 3.85 5.80
C GLY A 80 -0.57 2.53 6.41
N LYS A 81 -1.12 2.14 7.57
CA LYS A 81 -0.83 0.84 8.20
C LYS A 81 -1.24 -0.34 7.32
N LEU A 82 -2.44 -0.29 6.74
CA LEU A 82 -2.93 -1.35 5.86
C LEU A 82 -2.06 -1.50 4.61
N LEU A 83 -1.68 -0.37 3.99
CA LEU A 83 -0.79 -0.37 2.82
C LEU A 83 0.61 -0.91 3.17
N LEU A 84 1.16 -0.50 4.31
CA LEU A 84 2.45 -0.99 4.82
C LEU A 84 2.43 -2.50 5.04
N GLU A 85 1.37 -3.03 5.66
CA GLU A 85 1.19 -4.48 5.84
C GLU A 85 1.18 -5.22 4.50
N GLY A 86 0.45 -4.68 3.51
CA GLY A 86 0.44 -5.23 2.15
C GLY A 86 1.83 -5.22 1.51
N HIS A 87 2.57 -4.11 1.65
CA HIS A 87 3.93 -3.97 1.12
C HIS A 87 4.92 -4.96 1.75
N MET A 88 4.83 -5.16 3.07
CA MET A 88 5.67 -6.12 3.79
C MET A 88 5.39 -7.57 3.34
N LYS A 89 4.12 -7.93 3.15
CA LYS A 89 3.71 -9.30 2.79
C LYS A 89 3.95 -9.68 1.33
N SER A 90 4.17 -8.72 0.43
CA SER A 90 4.48 -9.00 -0.98
C SER A 90 5.89 -8.52 -1.33
N CYS A 91 6.04 -7.25 -1.70
CA CYS A 91 7.26 -6.72 -2.29
C CYS A 91 8.50 -6.93 -1.43
N VAL A 92 8.40 -6.77 -0.10
CA VAL A 92 9.55 -6.93 0.79
C VAL A 92 9.96 -8.41 0.88
N ILE A 93 9.01 -9.32 1.06
CA ILE A 93 9.30 -10.76 1.11
C ILE A 93 9.89 -11.26 -0.21
N GLU A 94 9.32 -10.85 -1.34
CA GLU A 94 9.82 -11.20 -2.68
C GLU A 94 11.27 -10.77 -2.87
N ARG A 95 11.61 -9.52 -2.51
CA ARG A 95 13.00 -9.01 -2.63
C ARG A 95 13.96 -9.68 -1.67
N MET A 96 13.52 -9.96 -0.44
CA MET A 96 14.31 -10.74 0.51
C MET A 96 14.65 -12.14 -0.03
N GLN A 97 13.68 -12.80 -0.67
CA GLN A 97 13.87 -14.12 -1.29
C GLN A 97 14.76 -14.05 -2.55
N ALA A 98 14.76 -12.92 -3.25
CA ALA A 98 15.64 -12.65 -4.39
C ALA A 98 17.09 -12.28 -3.96
N GLY A 99 17.38 -12.23 -2.66
CA GLY A 99 18.72 -11.91 -2.15
C GLY A 99 19.05 -10.42 -2.15
N GLU A 100 18.05 -9.55 -2.06
CA GLU A 100 18.20 -8.08 -1.99
C GLU A 100 17.90 -7.55 -0.57
N PRO A 101 18.80 -7.70 0.41
CA PRO A 101 18.57 -7.27 1.79
C PRO A 101 18.42 -5.75 1.95
N GLU A 102 18.88 -4.95 0.99
CA GLU A 102 18.79 -3.48 0.98
C GLU A 102 17.34 -2.99 1.01
N VAL A 103 16.37 -3.84 0.66
CA VAL A 103 14.93 -3.56 0.79
C VAL A 103 14.53 -3.19 2.23
N ILE A 104 15.24 -3.72 3.23
CA ILE A 104 14.98 -3.43 4.64
C ILE A 104 15.35 -1.99 4.98
N ASP A 105 16.45 -1.47 4.43
CA ASP A 105 16.85 -0.07 4.63
C ASP A 105 15.84 0.89 3.99
N GLU A 106 15.35 0.58 2.79
CA GLU A 106 14.27 1.32 2.14
C GLU A 106 12.98 1.33 2.98
N LEU A 107 12.63 0.17 3.56
CA LEU A 107 11.47 0.04 4.43
C LEU A 107 11.63 0.89 5.70
N LEU A 108 12.81 0.86 6.34
CA LEU A 108 13.09 1.64 7.55
C LEU A 108 12.97 3.15 7.29
N VAL A 109 13.42 3.64 6.13
CA VAL A 109 13.22 5.04 5.74
C VAL A 109 11.73 5.38 5.66
N THR A 110 10.92 4.49 5.10
CA THR A 110 9.48 4.68 4.94
C THR A 110 8.76 4.64 6.29
N VAL A 111 9.04 3.66 7.13
CA VAL A 111 8.45 3.51 8.48
C VAL A 111 8.75 4.72 9.36
N LYS A 112 9.97 5.27 9.31
CA LYS A 112 10.34 6.51 10.02
C LYS A 112 9.50 7.73 9.62
N LYS A 113 8.93 7.76 8.41
CA LYS A 113 8.01 8.84 7.98
C LYS A 113 6.60 8.64 8.51
N LEU A 114 6.18 7.40 8.74
CA LEU A 114 4.82 7.07 9.19
C LEU A 114 4.62 7.15 10.71
N ILE A 115 5.72 7.12 11.49
CA ILE A 115 5.68 7.19 12.96
C ILE A 115 5.86 8.63 13.47
N ARG A 116 6.19 9.58 12.59
CA ARG A 116 6.41 10.99 12.95
C ARG A 116 5.12 11.73 13.23
#